data_AF-A0A1M7R3M1-F1
#
_entry.id   AF-A0A1M7R3M1-F1
#
_cell.length_a   1.000
_cell.length_b   1.000
_cell.length_c   1.000
_cell.angle_alpha   90.00
_cell.angle_beta   90.00
_cell.angle_gamma   90.00
#
_symmetry.space_group_name_H-M   'P 1'
#
loop_
_entity.id
_entity.type
_entity.pdbx_description
1 polymer ?
#
loop_
_entity_poly.entity_id
_entity_poly.type
_entity_poly.pdbx_seq_one_letter_code
_entity_poly.pdbx_strand_id
1 'polypeptide(L)'
;MAMNVGSGGDGDDDEVVSSINTTPLVDVMLVLLIIFLITIPVANFSVPVELPKRSNELRESTPKDVVISVDAQGGTFWSDACIAGRDDLQQRLKKIAA
;
A
#
# COMPACT_ATOMS: atom_id res chain seq x y z
N MET A 1 71.85 -68.74 37.12
CA MET A 1 71.49 -67.32 36.91
C MET A 1 70.62 -67.24 35.67
N ALA A 2 69.32 -67.21 35.87
CA ALA A 2 68.30 -67.08 34.83
C ALA A 2 67.77 -65.64 34.88
N MET A 3 67.58 -65.01 33.73
CA MET A 3 66.80 -63.78 33.60
C MET A 3 65.90 -63.93 32.38
N ASN A 4 64.63 -64.23 32.65
CA ASN A 4 63.51 -64.15 31.71
C ASN A 4 62.96 -62.73 31.78
N VAL A 5 63.22 -61.91 30.75
CA VAL A 5 62.63 -60.57 30.65
C VAL A 5 61.19 -60.72 30.18
N GLY A 6 60.27 -60.19 30.97
CA GLY A 6 58.84 -60.25 30.72
C GLY A 6 58.46 -59.51 29.44
N SER A 7 57.48 -60.10 28.75
CA SER A 7 56.65 -59.45 27.74
C SER A 7 56.07 -58.16 28.34
N GLY A 8 56.71 -57.04 28.02
CA GLY A 8 56.16 -55.70 28.19
C GLY A 8 55.46 -55.33 26.90
N GLY A 9 54.17 -55.03 27.01
CA GLY A 9 53.30 -54.70 25.89
C GLY A 9 53.77 -53.49 25.10
N ASP A 10 53.52 -53.54 23.80
CA ASP A 10 53.69 -52.42 22.89
C ASP A 10 52.71 -52.60 21.72
N GLY A 11 51.79 -51.65 21.56
CA GLY A 11 51.03 -51.47 20.33
C GLY A 11 49.56 -51.93 20.30
N ASP A 12 48.78 -51.68 21.36
CA ASP A 12 47.29 -51.67 21.31
C ASP A 12 46.73 -50.23 21.17
N ASP A 13 47.60 -49.25 20.86
CA ASP A 13 47.26 -47.82 20.83
C ASP A 13 46.47 -47.37 19.58
N ASP A 14 45.90 -48.31 18.80
CA ASP A 14 45.09 -47.98 17.61
C ASP A 14 43.60 -48.36 17.77
N GLU A 15 43.21 -49.01 18.89
CA GLU A 15 41.81 -49.40 19.16
C GLU A 15 41.06 -48.48 20.15
N VAL A 16 41.65 -47.35 20.54
CA VAL A 16 41.03 -46.33 21.42
C VAL A 16 40.57 -45.07 20.69
N VAL A 17 40.28 -45.16 19.39
CA VAL A 17 39.37 -44.19 18.75
C VAL A 17 37.95 -44.53 19.18
N SER A 18 37.59 -44.02 20.36
CA SER A 18 36.24 -44.03 20.91
C SER A 18 35.26 -43.65 19.81
N SER A 19 34.24 -44.47 19.58
CA SER A 19 33.15 -44.18 18.64
C SER A 19 32.65 -42.75 18.91
N ILE A 20 32.96 -41.82 18.02
CA ILE A 20 32.44 -40.45 18.11
C ILE A 20 30.92 -40.58 18.11
N ASN A 21 30.27 -40.03 19.13
CA ASN A 21 28.82 -39.97 19.19
C ASN A 21 28.34 -39.02 18.08
N THR A 22 28.10 -39.58 16.89
CA THR A 22 27.68 -38.88 15.68
C THR A 22 26.25 -38.35 15.80
N THR A 23 25.40 -38.97 16.61
CA THR A 23 24.01 -38.55 16.82
C THR A 23 23.87 -37.15 17.45
N PRO A 24 24.53 -36.84 18.58
CA PRO A 24 24.59 -35.46 19.08
C PRO A 24 25.28 -34.47 18.13
N LEU A 25 26.31 -34.92 17.40
CA LEU A 25 27.08 -34.05 16.51
C LEU A 25 26.25 -33.62 15.30
N VAL A 26 25.48 -34.54 14.71
CA VAL A 26 24.56 -34.24 13.62
C VAL A 26 23.44 -33.29 14.07
N ASP A 27 22.92 -33.44 15.30
CA ASP A 27 21.90 -32.53 15.85
C ASP A 27 22.41 -31.08 15.94
N VAL A 28 23.60 -30.87 16.50
CA VAL A 28 24.23 -29.54 16.54
C VAL A 28 24.44 -28.97 15.14
N MET A 29 24.88 -29.79 14.18
CA MET A 29 25.06 -29.37 12.80
C MET A 29 23.72 -29.01 12.12
N LEU A 30 22.66 -29.78 12.34
CA LEU A 30 21.33 -29.50 11.80
C LEU A 30 20.71 -28.23 12.38
N VAL A 31 20.90 -27.98 13.69
CA VAL A 31 20.47 -26.73 14.34
C VAL A 31 21.15 -25.51 13.68
N LEU A 32 22.45 -25.58 13.40
CA LEU A 32 23.16 -24.49 12.71
C LEU A 32 22.63 -24.24 11.29
N LEU A 33 22.26 -25.30 10.56
CA LEU A 33 21.65 -25.16 9.24
C LEU A 33 20.26 -24.50 9.29
N ILE A 34 19.44 -24.86 10.28
CA ILE A 34 18.13 -24.23 10.49
C ILE A 34 18.31 -22.75 10.81
N ILE A 35 19.25 -22.39 11.67
CA ILE A 35 19.55 -20.99 11.99
C ILE A 35 19.93 -20.23 10.71
N PHE A 36 20.86 -20.75 9.89
CA PHE A 36 21.21 -20.12 8.62
C PHE A 36 20.00 -19.97 7.68
N LEU A 37 19.13 -20.97 7.61
CA LEU A 37 17.94 -20.94 6.74
C LEU A 37 16.92 -19.88 7.17
N ILE A 38 16.65 -19.72 8.47
CA ILE A 38 15.61 -18.80 8.95
C ILE A 38 16.05 -17.33 8.97
N THR A 39 17.36 -17.08 8.88
CA THR A 39 17.91 -15.70 8.99
C THR A 39 17.56 -14.79 7.82
N ILE A 40 16.94 -15.29 6.74
CA ILE A 40 16.50 -14.43 5.63
C ILE A 40 15.32 -13.57 6.10
N PRO A 41 15.48 -12.23 6.14
CA PRO A 41 14.39 -11.33 6.51
C PRO A 41 13.35 -11.27 5.40
N VAL A 42 12.07 -11.22 5.77
CA VAL A 42 11.00 -10.92 4.82
C VAL A 42 11.17 -9.48 4.34
N ALA A 43 11.45 -9.30 3.06
CA ALA A 43 11.55 -7.97 2.44
C ALA A 43 10.15 -7.37 2.30
N ASN A 44 9.85 -6.35 3.12
CA ASN A 44 8.60 -5.61 3.03
C ASN A 44 8.76 -4.44 2.04
N PHE A 45 8.16 -4.56 0.85
CA PHE A 45 8.07 -3.47 -0.12
C PHE A 45 6.80 -2.66 0.13
N SER A 46 6.95 -1.44 0.61
CA SER A 46 5.85 -0.47 0.70
C SER A 46 6.09 0.66 -0.30
N VAL A 47 5.16 0.84 -1.23
CA VAL A 47 5.18 1.98 -2.15
C VAL A 47 4.31 3.09 -1.55
N PRO A 48 4.85 4.29 -1.28
CA PRO A 48 4.04 5.41 -0.86
C PRO A 48 3.10 5.81 -2.00
N VAL A 49 1.78 5.72 -1.76
CA VAL A 49 0.76 6.15 -2.72
C VAL A 49 0.19 7.49 -2.26
N GLU A 50 0.33 8.51 -3.10
CA GLU A 50 -0.37 9.77 -2.90
C GLU A 50 -1.80 9.65 -3.45
N LEU A 51 -2.77 9.75 -2.56
CA LEU A 51 -4.18 9.76 -2.94
C LEU A 51 -4.54 11.16 -3.48
N PRO A 52 -5.26 11.24 -4.61
CA PRO A 52 -5.70 12.51 -5.15
C PRO A 52 -6.63 13.20 -4.14
N LYS A 53 -6.26 14.42 -3.75
CA LYS A 53 -7.11 15.27 -2.91
C LYS A 53 -8.24 15.80 -3.79
N ARG A 54 -9.49 15.40 -3.55
CA ARG A 54 -10.64 16.10 -4.12
C ARG A 54 -10.78 17.44 -3.40
N SER A 55 -10.71 18.55 -4.13
CA SER A 55 -11.31 19.78 -3.63
C SER A 55 -12.83 19.60 -3.71
N ASN A 56 -13.50 19.71 -2.58
CA ASN A 56 -14.93 19.95 -2.57
C ASN A 56 -15.11 21.44 -2.84
N GLU A 57 -15.00 21.82 -4.11
CA GLU A 57 -15.47 23.13 -4.55
C GLU A 57 -16.95 23.17 -4.20
N LEU A 58 -17.37 24.08 -3.31
CA LEU A 58 -18.78 24.42 -3.20
C LEU A 58 -19.16 24.90 -4.59
N ARG A 59 -19.85 24.05 -5.35
CA ARG A 59 -20.49 24.46 -6.58
C ARG A 59 -21.52 25.49 -6.14
N GLU A 60 -21.22 26.78 -6.32
CA GLU A 60 -22.23 27.81 -6.19
C GLU A 60 -23.29 27.49 -7.26
N SER A 61 -24.31 26.74 -6.87
CA SER A 61 -25.49 26.52 -7.67
C SER A 61 -26.25 27.84 -7.67
N THR A 62 -25.88 28.73 -8.57
CA THR A 62 -26.69 29.90 -8.85
C THR A 62 -27.08 29.95 -10.32
N PRO A 63 -28.01 29.12 -10.78
CA PRO A 63 -29.06 29.70 -11.62
C PRO A 63 -29.88 30.59 -10.68
N LYS A 64 -29.69 31.91 -10.76
CA LYS A 64 -30.66 32.83 -10.16
C LYS A 64 -32.00 32.52 -10.82
N ASP A 65 -33.02 32.17 -10.04
CA ASP A 65 -34.36 31.93 -10.58
C ASP A 65 -34.79 33.14 -11.42
N VAL A 66 -35.06 32.90 -12.70
CA VAL A 66 -35.51 33.92 -13.63
C VAL A 66 -37.03 33.88 -13.67
N VAL A 67 -37.67 34.95 -13.20
CA VAL A 67 -39.14 35.10 -13.24
C VAL A 67 -39.52 35.95 -14.45
N ILE A 68 -40.24 35.34 -15.38
CA ILE A 68 -40.80 36.00 -16.57
C ILE A 68 -42.31 36.02 -16.41
N SER A 69 -42.92 37.20 -16.45
CA SER A 69 -44.38 37.36 -16.43
C SER A 69 -44.87 38.08 -17.68
N VAL A 70 -46.12 37.80 -18.06
CA VAL A 70 -46.79 38.41 -19.22
C VAL A 70 -48.13 38.94 -18.74
N ASP A 71 -48.40 40.22 -18.99
CA ASP A 71 -49.68 40.83 -18.67
C ASP A 71 -50.77 40.46 -19.71
N ALA A 72 -52.02 40.81 -19.42
CA ALA A 72 -53.14 40.57 -20.33
C ALA A 72 -53.07 41.40 -21.63
N GLN A 73 -52.23 42.44 -21.69
CA GLN A 73 -51.98 43.27 -22.86
C GLN A 73 -50.80 42.76 -23.72
N GLY A 74 -50.10 41.70 -23.28
CA GLY A 74 -48.93 41.13 -23.95
C GLY A 74 -47.59 41.79 -23.60
N GLY A 75 -47.56 42.66 -22.59
CA GLY A 75 -46.34 43.22 -22.03
C GLY A 75 -45.52 42.15 -21.29
N THR A 76 -44.22 42.09 -21.57
CA THR A 76 -43.30 41.12 -20.96
C THR A 76 -42.49 41.77 -19.84
N PHE A 77 -42.37 41.07 -18.71
CA PHE A 77 -41.64 41.55 -17.54
C PHE A 77 -40.58 40.54 -17.11
N TRP A 78 -39.47 41.07 -16.59
CA TRP A 78 -38.38 40.32 -16.01
C TRP A 78 -38.20 40.75 -14.56
N SER A 79 -38.56 39.88 -13.61
CA SER A 79 -38.44 40.18 -12.16
C SER A 79 -38.94 41.60 -11.80
N ASP A 80 -40.10 41.98 -12.34
CA ASP A 80 -40.79 43.29 -12.21
C ASP A 80 -40.37 44.42 -13.17
N ALA A 81 -39.33 44.26 -13.99
CA ALA A 81 -38.94 45.24 -15.01
C ALA A 81 -39.63 44.98 -16.35
N CYS A 82 -40.35 45.98 -16.89
CA CYS A 82 -40.94 45.92 -18.23
C CYS A 82 -39.85 45.87 -19.30
N ILE A 83 -39.98 44.94 -20.25
CA ILE A 83 -39.05 44.75 -21.36
C ILE A 83 -39.70 45.23 -22.65
N ALA A 84 -38.95 46.02 -23.44
CA ALA A 84 -39.46 46.66 -24.65
C ALA A 84 -39.74 45.69 -25.82
N GLY A 85 -39.36 44.41 -25.72
CA GLY A 85 -39.62 43.43 -26.76
C GLY A 85 -38.90 42.09 -26.60
N ARG A 86 -39.19 41.18 -27.53
CA ARG A 86 -38.66 39.81 -27.57
C ARG A 86 -37.13 39.74 -27.72
N ASP A 87 -36.54 40.72 -28.40
CA ASP A 87 -35.09 40.76 -28.65
C ASP A 87 -34.28 41.02 -27.39
N ASP A 88 -34.72 41.93 -26.51
CA ASP A 88 -34.05 42.21 -25.22
C ASP A 88 -34.17 41.00 -24.27
N LEU A 89 -35.33 40.32 -24.28
CA LEU A 89 -35.52 39.08 -23.54
C LEU A 89 -34.54 37.97 -24.01
N GLN A 90 -34.34 37.82 -25.31
CA GLN A 90 -33.37 36.84 -25.85
C GLN A 90 -31.93 37.17 -25.47
N GLN A 91 -31.55 38.44 -25.48
CA GLN A 91 -30.21 38.87 -25.07
C GLN A 91 -29.94 38.56 -23.59
N ARG A 92 -30.91 38.83 -22.72
CA ARG A 92 -30.81 38.55 -21.27
C ARG A 92 -30.73 37.04 -20.98
N LEU A 93 -31.54 36.23 -21.67
CA LEU A 93 -31.48 34.77 -21.54
C LEU A 93 -30.12 34.20 -22.00
N LYS A 94 -29.58 34.67 -23.13
CA LYS A 94 -28.26 34.25 -23.61
C LYS A 94 -27.13 34.58 -22.63
N LYS A 95 -27.24 35.69 -21.92
CA LYS A 95 -26.25 36.12 -20.91
C LYS A 95 -26.27 35.26 -19.65
N ILE A 96 -27.41 34.67 -19.31
CA ILE A 96 -27.59 33.85 -18.10
C ILE A 96 -27.37 32.36 -18.39
N ALA A 97 -27.59 31.92 -19.63
CA ALA A 97 -27.34 30.55 -20.06
C ALA A 97 -25.86 30.24 -20.39
N ALA A 98 -24.98 31.25 -20.38
CA ALA A 98 -23.53 31.13 -20.60
C ALA A 98 -22.78 31.08 -19.26
#